data_AF-A0A919WAP6-F1
#
_entry.id   AF-A0A919WAP6-F1
#
_cell.length_a   1.000
_cell.length_b   1.000
_cell.length_c   1.000
_cell.angle_alpha   90.00
_cell.angle_beta   90.00
_cell.angle_gamma   90.00
#
_symmetry.space_group_name_H-M   'P 1'
#
loop_
_entity.id
_entity.type
_entity.pdbx_description
1 polymer ?
#
loop_
_entity_poly.entity_id
_entity_poly.type
_entity_poly.pdbx_seq_one_letter_code
_entity_poly.pdbx_strand_id
1 'polypeptide(L)'
;MAVLTNGSREQQHQKLTRTGLAGRVGPMFTVEDVGAAKPDQAAFLAACARLDLPPSSVLSVGDRHDLDVLPARAAGLRAVHLDRRDEGPHDEPHRIRSLADLRL
;
A
#
# COMPACT_ATOMS: atom_id res chain seq x y z
N MET A 1 -1.52 -10.95 1.32
CA MET A 1 -1.48 -9.53 1.76
C MET A 1 -0.04 -9.18 2.08
N ALA A 2 0.43 -8.02 1.65
CA ALA A 2 1.79 -7.52 1.91
C ALA A 2 1.75 -6.04 2.31
N VAL A 3 2.85 -5.52 2.84
CA VAL A 3 3.00 -4.10 3.18
C VAL A 3 4.09 -3.49 2.30
N LEU A 4 3.78 -2.37 1.66
CA LEU A 4 4.76 -1.51 0.99
C LEU A 4 4.85 -0.17 1.71
N THR A 5 6.04 0.20 2.18
CA THR A 5 6.21 1.35 3.06
C THR A 5 7.50 2.12 2.80
N ASN A 6 7.44 3.45 2.94
CA ASN A 6 8.62 4.33 2.92
C ASN A 6 9.35 4.37 4.28
N GLY A 7 8.79 3.75 5.33
CA GLY A 7 9.41 3.71 6.65
C GLY A 7 10.44 2.58 6.76
N SER A 8 11.38 2.72 7.71
CA SER A 8 12.39 1.69 7.94
C SER A 8 11.78 0.39 8.49
N ARG A 9 12.43 -0.73 8.20
CA ARG A 9 12.03 -2.07 8.67
C ARG A 9 11.89 -2.11 10.20
N GLU A 10 12.83 -1.50 10.91
CA GLU A 10 12.82 -1.44 12.37
C GLU A 10 11.57 -0.72 12.90
N GLN A 11 11.28 0.47 12.37
CA GLN A 11 10.13 1.26 12.81
C GLN A 11 8.81 0.49 12.60
N GLN A 12 8.69 -0.18 11.46
CA GLN A 12 7.48 -0.91 11.11
C GLN A 12 7.34 -2.20 11.92
N HIS A 13 8.44 -2.90 12.19
CA HIS A 13 8.44 -4.06 13.08
C HIS A 13 8.01 -3.66 14.50
N GLN A 14 8.55 -2.57 15.04
CA GLN A 14 8.13 -2.05 16.35
C GLN A 14 6.64 -1.72 16.39
N LYS A 15 6.09 -1.08 15.34
CA LYS A 15 4.65 -0.77 15.24
C LYS A 15 3.80 -2.04 15.22
N LEU A 16 4.20 -3.06 14.45
CA LEU A 16 3.48 -4.33 14.36
C LEU A 16 3.49 -5.09 15.69
N THR A 17 4.63 -5.12 16.37
CA THR A 17 4.75 -5.76 17.69
C THR A 17 3.86 -5.05 18.71
N ARG A 18 3.90 -3.72 18.77
CA ARG A 18 3.09 -2.93 19.71
C ARG A 18 1.58 -3.03 19.47
N THR A 19 1.17 -3.30 18.24
CA THR A 19 -0.26 -3.42 17.87
C THR A 19 -0.78 -4.85 17.90
N GLY A 20 0.08 -5.84 18.22
CA GLY A 20 -0.29 -7.27 18.17
C GLY A 20 -0.56 -7.78 16.75
N LEU A 21 -0.11 -7.04 15.73
CA LEU A 21 -0.25 -7.38 14.31
C LEU A 21 0.98 -8.14 13.77
N ALA A 22 2.05 -8.26 14.56
CA ALA A 22 3.17 -9.12 14.22
C ALA A 22 2.69 -10.54 13.90
N GLY A 23 3.11 -11.08 12.76
CA GLY A 23 2.69 -12.40 12.26
C GLY A 23 1.28 -12.47 11.66
N ARG A 24 0.47 -11.40 11.73
CA ARG A 24 -0.85 -11.31 11.08
C ARG A 24 -0.81 -10.63 9.71
N VAL A 25 0.27 -9.90 9.45
CA VAL A 25 0.53 -9.25 8.17
C VAL A 25 1.56 -10.09 7.43
N GLY A 26 1.39 -10.24 6.12
CA GLY A 26 2.34 -10.98 5.29
C GLY A 26 3.65 -10.21 5.09
N PRO A 27 4.38 -10.46 3.98
CA PRO A 27 5.70 -9.86 3.77
C PRO A 27 5.63 -8.32 3.78
N MET A 28 6.69 -7.71 4.29
CA MET A 28 6.88 -6.26 4.32
C MET A 28 8.05 -5.89 3.43
N PHE A 29 7.78 -4.95 2.54
CA PHE A 29 8.71 -4.35 1.61
C PHE A 29 8.94 -2.89 1.99
N THR A 30 10.18 -2.58 2.36
CA THR A 30 10.67 -1.23 2.61
C THR A 30 11.42 -0.70 1.39
N VAL A 31 11.83 0.56 1.42
CA VAL A 31 12.63 1.18 0.35
C VAL A 31 13.90 0.36 0.06
N GLU A 32 14.54 -0.18 1.09
CA GLU A 32 15.73 -1.03 0.93
C GLU A 32 15.41 -2.35 0.21
N ASP A 33 14.21 -2.89 0.40
CA ASP A 33 13.81 -4.13 -0.27
C ASP A 33 13.51 -3.89 -1.76
N VAL A 34 12.87 -2.77 -2.11
CA VAL A 34 12.36 -2.51 -3.46
C VAL A 34 13.22 -1.56 -4.30
N GLY A 35 14.19 -0.87 -3.69
CA GLY A 35 15.10 0.05 -4.36
C GLY A 35 14.52 1.42 -4.72
N ALA A 36 13.25 1.68 -4.38
CA ALA A 36 12.58 2.96 -4.63
C ALA A 36 11.54 3.25 -3.54
N ALA A 37 11.24 4.54 -3.34
CA ALA A 37 10.20 5.00 -2.41
C ALA A 37 8.95 5.41 -3.18
N LYS A 38 7.76 5.22 -2.58
CA LYS A 38 6.54 5.85 -3.07
C LYS A 38 6.72 7.38 -3.06
N PRO A 39 6.28 8.15 -4.07
CA PRO A 39 5.34 7.80 -5.14
C PRO A 39 5.98 7.24 -6.40
N ASP A 40 7.24 6.81 -6.39
CA ASP A 40 7.83 6.19 -7.57
C ASP A 40 7.11 4.87 -7.92
N GLN A 41 6.67 4.73 -9.17
CA GLN A 41 6.02 3.52 -9.69
C GLN A 41 6.93 2.30 -9.54
N ALA A 42 8.25 2.48 -9.58
CA ALA A 42 9.23 1.42 -9.39
C ALA A 42 9.04 0.69 -8.05
N ALA A 43 8.61 1.39 -6.98
CA ALA A 43 8.35 0.77 -5.68
C ALA A 43 7.20 -0.25 -5.76
N PHE A 44 6.13 0.08 -6.50
CA PHE A 44 4.97 -0.79 -6.67
C PHE A 44 5.27 -1.95 -7.61
N LEU A 45 5.97 -1.70 -8.71
CA LEU A 45 6.38 -2.72 -9.67
C LEU A 45 7.33 -3.74 -9.03
N ALA A 46 8.31 -3.27 -8.25
CA ALA A 46 9.22 -4.15 -7.52
C ALA A 46 8.50 -4.96 -6.44
N ALA A 47 7.52 -4.37 -5.73
CA ALA A 47 6.69 -5.11 -4.79
C ALA A 47 5.88 -6.21 -5.49
N CYS A 48 5.29 -5.93 -6.67
CA CYS A 48 4.59 -6.94 -7.46
C CYS A 48 5.53 -8.06 -7.92
N ALA A 49 6.73 -7.72 -8.39
CA ALA A 49 7.75 -8.71 -8.79
C ALA A 49 8.18 -9.61 -7.61
N ARG A 50 8.33 -9.05 -6.40
CA ARG A 50 8.64 -9.83 -5.19
C ARG A 50 7.50 -10.73 -4.73
N LEU A 51 6.27 -10.40 -5.09
CA LEU A 51 5.09 -11.23 -4.86
C LEU A 51 4.86 -12.27 -5.96
N ASP A 52 5.64 -12.21 -7.04
CA ASP A 52 5.43 -13.01 -8.27
C ASP A 52 4.01 -12.85 -8.83
N LEU A 53 3.52 -11.62 -8.84
CA LEU A 53 2.18 -11.27 -9.33
C LEU A 53 2.24 -10.19 -10.41
N PRO A 54 1.41 -10.29 -11.47
CA PRO A 54 1.26 -9.19 -12.41
C PRO A 54 0.61 -7.98 -11.71
N PRO A 55 1.02 -6.74 -12.01
CA PRO A 55 0.44 -5.54 -11.38
C PRO A 55 -1.09 -5.50 -11.40
N SER A 56 -1.71 -5.92 -12.52
CA SER A 56 -3.15 -5.93 -12.71
C SER A 56 -3.92 -6.85 -11.75
N SER A 57 -3.28 -7.88 -11.17
CA SER A 57 -3.92 -8.75 -10.17
C SER A 57 -3.83 -8.20 -8.75
N VAL A 58 -2.96 -7.21 -8.51
CA VAL A 58 -2.70 -6.63 -7.19
C VAL A 58 -3.62 -5.44 -6.92
N LEU A 59 -4.16 -5.40 -5.70
CA LEU A 59 -4.90 -4.26 -5.16
C LEU A 59 -4.03 -3.55 -4.12
N SER A 60 -3.70 -2.29 -4.38
CA SER A 60 -3.10 -1.37 -3.40
C SER A 60 -4.20 -0.71 -2.56
N VAL A 61 -3.99 -0.65 -1.24
CA VAL A 61 -4.86 0.09 -0.31
C VAL A 61 -3.97 1.00 0.53
N GLY A 62 -4.19 2.30 0.44
CA GLY A 62 -3.42 3.31 1.19
C GLY A 62 -4.21 4.58 1.46
N ASP A 63 -3.73 5.37 2.40
CA ASP A 63 -4.42 6.56 2.91
C ASP A 63 -3.99 7.86 2.22
N ARG A 64 -2.81 7.87 1.60
CA ARG A 64 -2.30 9.03 0.85
C ARG A 64 -2.64 8.89 -0.62
N HIS A 65 -3.52 9.76 -1.13
CA HIS A 65 -3.94 9.71 -2.54
C HIS A 65 -2.75 9.85 -3.51
N ASP A 66 -1.88 10.83 -3.22
CA ASP A 66 -0.70 11.17 -4.01
C ASP A 66 0.45 10.16 -3.89
N LEU A 67 0.57 9.47 -2.75
CA LEU A 67 1.65 8.50 -2.50
C LEU A 67 1.26 7.05 -2.76
N ASP A 68 0.00 6.67 -2.53
CA ASP A 68 -0.44 5.28 -2.51
C ASP A 68 -1.43 4.92 -3.62
N VAL A 69 -2.23 5.88 -4.10
CA VAL A 69 -3.36 5.62 -5.01
C VAL A 69 -2.97 5.91 -6.45
N LEU A 70 -2.60 7.17 -6.75
CA LEU A 70 -2.21 7.57 -8.10
C LEU A 70 -0.98 6.78 -8.60
N PRO A 71 0.10 6.63 -7.82
CA PRO A 71 1.27 5.87 -8.27
C PRO A 71 1.00 4.38 -8.48
N ALA A 72 0.16 3.77 -7.63
CA ALA A 72 -0.23 2.38 -7.79
C ALA A 72 -0.99 2.17 -9.11
N ARG A 73 -1.94 3.06 -9.42
CA ARG A 73 -2.68 3.03 -10.70
C ARG A 73 -1.75 3.24 -11.88
N ALA A 74 -0.82 4.19 -11.78
CA ALA A 74 0.15 4.46 -12.84
C ALA A 74 1.07 3.24 -13.09
N ALA A 75 1.42 2.49 -12.04
CA ALA A 75 2.15 1.22 -12.13
C ALA A 75 1.28 0.03 -12.61
N GLY A 76 0.00 0.23 -12.92
CA GLY A 76 -0.91 -0.79 -13.44
C GLY A 76 -1.63 -1.62 -12.37
N LEU A 77 -1.55 -1.25 -11.09
CA LEU A 77 -2.30 -1.89 -10.01
C LEU A 77 -3.73 -1.34 -9.94
N ARG A 78 -4.63 -2.15 -9.38
CA ARG A 78 -5.88 -1.60 -8.82
C ARG A 78 -5.54 -0.83 -7.55
N ALA A 79 -6.26 0.25 -7.26
CA ALA A 79 -6.03 1.01 -6.03
C ALA A 79 -7.33 1.51 -5.41
N VAL A 80 -7.40 1.39 -4.08
CA VAL A 80 -8.47 1.90 -3.22
C VAL A 80 -7.89 2.94 -2.27
N HIS A 81 -8.54 4.10 -2.19
CA HIS A 81 -8.19 5.17 -1.27
C HIS A 81 -8.89 4.97 0.08
N LEU A 82 -8.12 4.70 1.13
CA LEU A 82 -8.61 4.61 2.49
C LEU A 82 -8.60 5.98 3.16
N ASP A 83 -9.66 6.74 2.96
CA ASP A 83 -9.79 8.09 3.49
C ASP A 83 -10.72 8.12 4.70
N ARG A 84 -10.12 7.98 5.87
CA ARG A 84 -10.84 8.03 7.16
C ARG A 84 -11.33 9.44 7.51
N ARG A 85 -10.62 10.47 7.02
CA ARG A 85 -10.75 11.86 7.49
C ARG A 85 -11.52 12.78 6.55
N ASP A 86 -11.86 12.31 5.35
CA ASP A 86 -12.52 13.14 4.35
C ASP A 86 -11.62 14.24 3.78
N GLU A 87 -10.34 13.90 3.61
CA GLU A 87 -9.30 14.80 3.11
C GLU A 87 -8.91 14.51 1.64
N GLY A 88 -9.42 13.41 1.06
CA GLY A 88 -9.16 13.01 -0.31
C GLY A 88 -9.97 13.78 -1.36
N PRO A 89 -9.59 13.69 -2.65
CA PRO A 89 -10.40 14.25 -3.73
C PRO A 89 -11.82 13.68 -3.72
N HIS A 90 -12.83 14.56 -3.88
CA HIS A 90 -14.23 14.15 -3.87
C HIS A 90 -14.63 13.27 -5.05
N ASP A 91 -13.89 13.35 -6.15
CA ASP A 91 -14.07 12.58 -7.38
C ASP A 91 -13.30 11.26 -7.40
N GLU A 92 -12.63 10.87 -6.31
CA GLU A 92 -11.93 9.59 -6.19
C GLU A 92 -12.94 8.41 -6.18
N PRO A 93 -13.01 7.59 -7.24
CA PRO A 93 -14.10 6.64 -7.42
C PRO A 93 -14.02 5.42 -6.50
N HIS A 94 -12.83 5.07 -6.00
CA HIS A 94 -12.60 3.87 -5.19
C HIS A 94 -12.19 4.25 -3.77
N ARG A 95 -13.02 5.06 -3.14
CA ARG A 95 -12.80 5.60 -1.79
C ARG A 95 -13.60 4.84 -0.74
N ILE A 96 -12.94 4.50 0.36
CA ILE A 96 -13.56 3.85 1.53
C ILE A 96 -13.15 4.57 2.83
N ARG A 97 -13.99 4.52 3.86
CA ARG A 97 -13.69 5.15 5.17
C ARG A 97 -13.09 4.17 6.17
N SER A 98 -13.31 2.87 5.99
CA SER A 98 -12.77 1.81 6.83
C SER A 98 -12.30 0.63 5.99
N LEU A 99 -11.30 -0.10 6.47
CA LEU A 99 -10.94 -1.40 5.87
C LEU A 99 -12.09 -2.41 5.91
N ALA A 100 -13.06 -2.24 6.82
CA ALA A 100 -14.27 -3.05 6.87
C ALA A 100 -15.21 -2.82 5.67
N ASP A 101 -15.07 -1.69 4.96
CA ASP A 101 -15.87 -1.37 3.77
C ASP A 101 -15.27 -2.00 2.51
N LEU A 102 -14.08 -2.62 2.61
CA LEU A 102 -13.41 -3.24 1.48
C LEU A 102 -14.20 -4.49 1.05
N ARG A 103 -14.74 -4.44 -0.16
CA ARG A 103 -15.44 -5.58 -0.80
C ARG A 103 -14.50 -6.17 -1.86
N LEU A 104 -14.06 -7.41 -1.62
CA LEU A 104 -13.20 -8.18 -2.52
C LEU A 104 -14.02 -9.02 -3.51
#